data_AF-A0A820V0A8-F1
#
_entry.id   AF-A0A820V0A8-F1
#
_cell.length_a   1.000
_cell.length_b   1.000
_cell.length_c   1.000
_cell.angle_alpha   90.00
_cell.angle_beta   90.00
_cell.angle_gamma   90.00
#
_symmetry.space_group_name_H-M   'P 1'
#
loop_
_entity.id
_entity.type
_entity.pdbx_description
1 polymer ?
#
loop_
_entity_poly.entity_id
_entity_poly.type
_entity_poly.pdbx_seq_one_letter_code
_entity_poly.pdbx_strand_id
1 'polypeptide(L)'
;MQVQELLIYPIKSCGGVRVQEALVTRYGLALPSDPRIYDRRWMIVKDGRHLSQRVLPSMALIQPSFVENGLLLRAPNMPDLLISVSPLPKEIMYCHCWDEPILGLRYDDTISHWFRRFFQSNDQIDLVIFDEKQFQTRSSKNKPDFPNVAEDHHVAVYHDVCPIHLCSLESVTNLNTRLEKKIKIYNFRPNIIVTNGSEPYSEDCWRDVDIGQVKLKWISPSLRCLLPTVDQETGIKDSNQEPWKTLRSYRLKPNQYGIKALFGIYLGQFDGSEIISGTVHQAEEFIANGLITIGSLQCRVKALKPTIPLQKENKRNKESGNQLGILIEEDQVTHKVLVHDVSTNIAENDLKEKIVQVYHGVKNVKRWYSRNEPSIPTENVQIDFELPENTKTLLQKDFINIGQLYWSVYRQLNDLIFRYNAQLNDAIQHP
;
A
#
# COMPACT_ATOMS: atom_id res chain seq x y z
N MET A 1 -0.31 -9.45 -2.51
CA MET A 1 0.12 -8.05 -2.53
C MET A 1 -0.63 -7.28 -1.46
N GLN A 2 0.04 -6.40 -0.73
CA GLN A 2 -0.52 -5.48 0.27
C GLN A 2 0.10 -4.09 0.08
N VAL A 3 -0.68 -3.02 0.29
CA VAL A 3 -0.16 -1.64 0.28
C VAL A 3 0.48 -1.33 1.64
N GLN A 4 1.78 -1.07 1.62
CA GLN A 4 2.58 -0.77 2.80
C GLN A 4 2.61 0.75 3.09
N GLU A 5 2.85 1.57 2.07
CA GLU A 5 2.91 3.03 2.21
C GLU A 5 2.31 3.71 0.98
N LEU A 6 1.65 4.85 1.22
CA LEU A 6 1.21 5.79 0.20
C LEU A 6 1.98 7.11 0.37
N LEU A 7 2.47 7.68 -0.73
CA LEU A 7 3.18 8.95 -0.76
C LEU A 7 2.64 9.91 -1.83
N ILE A 8 2.48 11.16 -1.43
CA ILE A 8 2.15 12.29 -2.30
C ILE A 8 3.34 13.24 -2.30
N TYR A 9 3.84 13.63 -3.46
CA TYR A 9 4.94 14.59 -3.62
C TYR A 9 4.36 15.85 -4.23
N PRO A 10 3.72 16.73 -3.43
CA PRO A 10 2.92 17.83 -3.96
C PRO A 10 3.74 18.78 -4.84
N ILE A 11 5.01 19.02 -4.48
CA ILE A 11 5.95 19.82 -5.28
C ILE A 11 6.90 18.90 -6.06
N LYS A 12 6.98 19.10 -7.38
CA LYS A 12 7.95 18.42 -8.25
C LYS A 12 9.35 18.48 -7.63
N SER A 13 10.00 17.32 -7.53
CA SER A 13 11.39 17.16 -7.04
C SER A 13 11.65 17.47 -5.54
N CYS A 14 10.64 17.84 -4.75
CA CYS A 14 10.78 18.02 -3.29
C CYS A 14 10.48 16.72 -2.52
N GLY A 15 10.53 16.74 -1.19
CA GLY A 15 10.16 15.61 -0.33
C GLY A 15 8.75 15.07 -0.58
N GLY A 16 8.50 13.83 -0.13
CA GLY A 16 7.20 13.17 -0.22
C GLY A 16 6.53 13.09 1.14
N VAL A 17 5.23 13.34 1.18
CA VAL A 17 4.40 13.22 2.39
C VAL A 17 3.79 11.82 2.42
N ARG A 18 4.02 11.06 3.50
CA ARG A 18 3.32 9.79 3.75
C ARG A 18 1.87 10.06 4.14
N VAL A 19 0.95 9.25 3.64
CA VAL A 19 -0.48 9.29 4.00
C VAL A 19 -1.01 7.92 4.35
N GLN A 20 -2.03 7.86 5.21
CA GLN A 20 -2.78 6.63 5.51
C GLN A 20 -3.75 6.27 4.38
N GLU A 21 -4.27 7.27 3.68
CA GLU A 21 -5.22 7.12 2.58
C GLU A 21 -4.99 8.19 1.52
N ALA A 22 -5.33 7.87 0.28
CA ALA A 22 -5.27 8.78 -0.86
C ALA A 22 -6.47 8.56 -1.78
N LEU A 23 -7.04 9.66 -2.26
CA LEU A 23 -7.98 9.63 -3.38
C LEU A 23 -7.19 9.42 -4.67
N VAL A 24 -7.54 8.41 -5.45
CA VAL A 24 -6.99 8.22 -6.79
C VAL A 24 -7.75 9.10 -7.76
N THR A 25 -7.01 9.92 -8.51
CA THR A 25 -7.56 10.81 -9.54
C THR A 25 -6.77 10.65 -10.85
N ARG A 26 -7.32 11.17 -11.95
CA ARG A 26 -6.61 11.28 -13.23
C ARG A 26 -5.31 12.09 -13.18
N TYR A 27 -5.12 12.91 -12.15
CA TYR A 27 -3.90 13.69 -11.91
C TYR A 27 -2.92 13.01 -10.94
N GLY A 28 -3.30 11.86 -10.35
CA GLY A 28 -2.50 11.10 -9.39
C GLY A 28 -3.17 10.97 -8.03
N LEU A 29 -2.37 10.66 -7.01
CA LEU A 29 -2.85 10.59 -5.63
C LEU A 29 -3.14 12.00 -5.09
N ALA A 30 -4.32 12.15 -4.49
CA ALA A 30 -4.79 13.38 -3.84
C ALA A 30 -5.12 13.11 -2.36
N LEU A 31 -5.02 14.15 -1.53
CA LEU A 31 -5.38 14.06 -0.11
C LEU A 31 -6.92 13.98 0.04
N PRO A 32 -7.51 12.98 0.70
CA PRO A 32 -8.98 12.86 0.77
C PRO A 32 -9.67 14.03 1.49
N SER A 33 -9.02 14.59 2.52
CA SER A 33 -9.54 15.74 3.28
C SER A 33 -9.42 17.08 2.54
N ASP A 34 -8.54 17.17 1.53
CA ASP A 34 -8.49 18.32 0.62
C ASP A 34 -8.00 17.86 -0.77
N PRO A 35 -8.91 17.45 -1.67
CA PRO A 35 -8.57 16.96 -3.01
C PRO A 35 -7.90 18.01 -3.91
N ARG A 36 -7.81 19.28 -3.47
CA ARG A 36 -7.00 20.31 -4.13
C ARG A 36 -5.50 20.07 -3.92
N ILE A 37 -5.11 19.31 -2.91
CA ILE A 37 -3.72 18.93 -2.64
C ILE A 37 -3.48 17.55 -3.28
N TYR A 38 -2.85 17.56 -4.46
CA TYR A 38 -2.54 16.33 -5.20
C TYR A 38 -1.10 16.31 -5.73
N ASP A 39 -0.71 15.10 -6.14
CA ASP A 39 0.64 14.75 -6.51
C ASP A 39 1.19 15.60 -7.66
N ARG A 40 2.41 16.15 -7.47
CA ARG A 40 3.09 17.06 -8.40
C ARG A 40 2.19 18.20 -8.97
N ARG A 41 1.23 18.72 -8.18
CA ARG A 41 0.45 19.93 -8.53
C ARG A 41 1.28 21.21 -8.55
N TRP A 42 2.37 21.26 -7.78
CA TRP A 42 3.29 22.39 -7.72
C TRP A 42 4.62 22.08 -8.41
N MET A 43 5.28 23.12 -8.92
CA MET A 43 6.60 23.03 -9.53
C MET A 43 7.42 24.28 -9.22
N ILE A 44 8.70 24.08 -8.89
CA ILE A 44 9.66 25.17 -8.77
C ILE A 44 10.30 25.35 -10.14
N VAL A 45 10.36 26.59 -10.62
CA VAL A 45 10.96 26.97 -11.90
C VAL A 45 12.10 27.96 -11.69
N LYS A 46 13.14 27.87 -12.52
CA LYS A 46 14.14 28.92 -12.74
C LYS A 46 13.97 29.40 -14.18
N ASP A 47 13.81 30.71 -14.39
CA ASP A 47 13.66 31.33 -15.72
C ASP A 47 12.62 30.59 -16.60
N GLY A 48 11.46 30.25 -16.01
CA GLY A 48 10.39 29.47 -16.63
C GLY A 48 10.66 27.97 -16.84
N ARG A 49 11.86 27.45 -16.58
CA ARG A 49 12.19 26.02 -16.69
C ARG A 49 12.14 25.30 -15.35
N HIS A 50 11.55 24.12 -15.32
CA HIS A 50 11.48 23.30 -14.10
C HIS A 50 12.85 23.03 -13.48
N LEU A 51 12.94 23.13 -12.15
CA LEU A 51 14.07 22.61 -11.39
C LEU A 51 13.86 21.12 -11.07
N SER A 52 14.95 20.36 -10.95
CA SER A 52 14.89 18.95 -10.54
C SER A 52 16.07 18.50 -9.71
N GLN A 53 15.88 17.46 -8.88
CA GLN A 53 16.95 16.83 -8.07
C GLN A 53 18.16 16.38 -8.91
N ARG A 54 17.95 16.12 -10.22
CA ARG A 54 19.04 15.78 -11.15
C ARG A 54 20.01 16.95 -11.37
N VAL A 55 19.56 18.20 -11.19
CA VAL A 55 20.37 19.41 -11.31
C VAL A 55 20.70 19.96 -9.93
N LEU A 56 19.68 20.10 -9.06
CA LEU A 56 19.80 20.59 -7.68
C LEU A 56 19.37 19.51 -6.67
N PRO A 57 20.26 18.59 -6.28
CA PRO A 57 19.99 17.54 -5.29
C PRO A 57 19.39 18.03 -3.97
N SER A 58 19.76 19.24 -3.53
CA SER A 58 19.25 19.89 -2.33
C SER A 58 17.72 20.09 -2.33
N MET A 59 17.04 20.03 -3.48
CA MET A 59 15.57 19.99 -3.51
C MET A 59 14.98 18.82 -2.69
N ALA A 60 15.72 17.71 -2.51
CA ALA A 60 15.32 16.62 -1.64
C ALA A 60 15.14 17.03 -0.17
N LEU A 61 15.83 18.09 0.28
CA LEU A 61 15.78 18.60 1.65
C LEU A 61 14.59 19.54 1.91
N ILE A 62 13.84 19.92 0.87
CA ILE A 62 12.60 20.69 1.00
C ILE A 62 11.49 19.70 1.33
N GLN A 63 11.12 19.62 2.61
CA GLN A 63 10.12 18.68 3.12
C GLN A 63 8.76 19.37 3.25
N PRO A 64 7.77 19.03 2.39
CA PRO A 64 6.40 19.45 2.59
C PRO A 64 5.73 18.67 3.72
N SER A 65 4.73 19.28 4.34
CA SER A 65 3.75 18.66 5.21
C SER A 65 2.38 19.28 4.96
N PHE A 66 1.31 18.53 5.17
CA PHE A 66 -0.05 19.03 4.96
C PHE A 66 -0.54 19.81 6.18
N VAL A 67 -1.17 20.94 5.92
CA VAL A 67 -1.82 21.80 6.92
C VAL A 67 -3.19 22.21 6.38
N GLU A 68 -4.00 22.83 7.23
CA GLU A 68 -5.28 23.39 6.78
C GLU A 68 -5.06 24.32 5.59
N ASN A 69 -5.77 24.05 4.48
CA ASN A 69 -5.77 24.85 3.27
C ASN A 69 -4.37 25.03 2.60
N GLY A 70 -3.42 24.10 2.78
CA GLY A 70 -2.16 24.18 2.04
C GLY A 70 -1.02 23.26 2.49
N LEU A 71 0.20 23.73 2.20
CA LEU A 71 1.46 23.05 2.54
C LEU A 71 2.27 23.90 3.53
N LEU A 72 2.90 23.25 4.49
CA LEU A 72 3.98 23.82 5.28
C LEU A 72 5.30 23.19 4.84
N LEU A 73 6.24 23.99 4.30
CA LEU A 73 7.56 23.54 3.90
C LEU A 73 8.59 23.79 4.99
N ARG A 74 9.47 22.81 5.19
CA ARG A 74 10.67 22.93 6.01
C ARG A 74 11.90 22.60 5.19
N ALA A 75 13.01 23.28 5.46
CA ALA A 75 14.32 22.97 4.91
C ALA A 75 15.43 23.40 5.87
N PRO A 76 16.63 22.79 5.83
CA PRO A 76 17.73 23.16 6.71
C PRO A 76 18.09 24.65 6.63
N ASN A 77 18.23 25.30 7.80
CA ASN A 77 18.58 26.72 7.95
C ASN A 77 17.60 27.74 7.32
N MET A 78 16.38 27.31 7.03
CA MET A 78 15.29 28.14 6.51
C MET A 78 14.18 28.31 7.56
N PRO A 79 13.47 29.46 7.59
CA PRO A 79 12.20 29.55 8.30
C PRO A 79 11.15 28.64 7.66
N ASP A 80 10.19 28.16 8.44
CA ASP A 80 9.01 27.46 7.94
C ASP A 80 8.25 28.34 6.93
N LEU A 81 7.81 27.75 5.80
CA LEU A 81 7.09 28.46 4.73
C LEU A 81 5.68 27.88 4.55
N LEU A 82 4.65 28.71 4.75
CA LEU A 82 3.26 28.36 4.46
C LEU A 82 2.92 28.69 2.99
N ILE A 83 2.33 27.74 2.27
CA ILE A 83 1.85 27.88 0.90
C ILE A 83 0.37 27.51 0.87
N SER A 84 -0.49 28.50 0.67
CA SER A 84 -1.94 28.28 0.55
C SER A 84 -2.32 27.63 -0.78
N VAL A 85 -3.27 26.69 -0.76
CA VAL A 85 -3.92 26.14 -1.95
C VAL A 85 -5.17 26.94 -2.36
N SER A 86 -5.65 27.84 -1.50
CA SER A 86 -6.74 28.77 -1.79
C SER A 86 -6.63 30.07 -0.98
N PRO A 87 -6.95 31.25 -1.54
CA PRO A 87 -7.22 31.48 -2.96
C PRO A 87 -6.00 31.15 -3.82
N LEU A 88 -6.24 30.75 -5.07
CA LEU A 88 -5.14 30.54 -6.02
C LEU A 88 -4.47 31.88 -6.38
N PRO A 89 -3.16 31.88 -6.70
CA PRO A 89 -2.51 33.06 -7.28
C PRO A 89 -3.16 33.46 -8.61
N LYS A 90 -2.96 34.71 -9.04
CA LYS A 90 -3.59 35.26 -10.26
C LYS A 90 -2.64 35.43 -11.45
N GLU A 91 -1.34 35.45 -11.20
CA GLU A 91 -0.33 35.67 -12.24
C GLU A 91 -0.09 34.36 -13.01
N ILE A 92 -0.38 34.35 -14.31
CA ILE A 92 -0.12 33.19 -15.18
C ILE A 92 1.32 33.27 -15.70
N MET A 93 2.09 32.21 -15.47
CA MET A 93 3.45 32.05 -15.98
C MET A 93 3.51 30.94 -17.03
N TYR A 94 4.19 31.24 -18.15
CA TYR A 94 4.56 30.24 -19.15
C TYR A 94 5.79 29.47 -18.65
N CYS A 95 5.66 28.15 -18.53
CA CYS A 95 6.71 27.28 -18.04
C CYS A 95 7.05 26.16 -19.01
N HIS A 96 8.19 25.50 -18.79
CA HIS A 96 8.59 24.26 -19.43
C HIS A 96 8.85 23.17 -18.40
N CYS A 97 8.00 22.14 -18.40
CA CYS A 97 8.28 20.89 -17.69
C CYS A 97 8.88 19.93 -18.72
N TRP A 98 10.17 19.63 -18.55
CA TRP A 98 11.01 19.07 -19.62
C TRP A 98 11.00 19.96 -20.86
N ASP A 99 10.95 19.39 -22.06
CA ASP A 99 10.88 20.15 -23.33
C ASP A 99 9.43 20.53 -23.70
N GLU A 100 8.46 20.18 -22.84
CA GLU A 100 7.04 20.42 -23.08
C GLU A 100 6.56 21.71 -22.38
N PRO A 101 5.88 22.63 -23.10
CA PRO A 101 5.29 23.81 -22.49
C PRO A 101 4.13 23.45 -21.56
N ILE A 102 3.98 24.18 -20.45
CA ILE A 102 2.87 24.07 -19.52
C ILE A 102 2.67 25.40 -18.79
N LEU A 103 1.44 25.74 -18.44
CA LEU A 103 1.13 26.94 -17.65
C LEU A 103 1.19 26.65 -16.15
N GLY A 104 1.35 27.70 -15.35
CA GLY A 104 1.22 27.66 -13.89
C GLY A 104 0.84 29.02 -13.33
N LEU A 105 0.11 29.02 -12.22
CA LEU A 105 -0.18 30.22 -11.44
C LEU A 105 0.99 30.47 -10.49
N ARG A 106 1.67 31.59 -10.68
CA ARG A 106 2.88 31.98 -9.96
C ARG A 106 2.54 32.58 -8.60
N TYR A 107 3.19 32.10 -7.54
CA TYR A 107 3.12 32.72 -6.22
C TYR A 107 3.91 34.03 -6.15
N ASP A 108 3.66 34.83 -5.12
CA ASP A 108 4.30 36.13 -4.95
C ASP A 108 5.80 36.06 -4.61
N ASP A 109 6.46 37.22 -4.67
CA ASP A 109 7.90 37.36 -4.47
C ASP A 109 8.40 36.92 -3.09
N THR A 110 7.54 36.81 -2.07
CA THR A 110 7.89 36.29 -0.74
C THR A 110 8.20 34.80 -0.83
N ILE A 111 7.35 34.04 -1.53
CA ILE A 111 7.54 32.61 -1.80
C ILE A 111 8.81 32.42 -2.65
N SER A 112 8.95 33.21 -3.72
CA SER A 112 10.12 33.16 -4.62
C SER A 112 11.42 33.55 -3.90
N HIS A 113 11.40 34.50 -2.97
CA HIS A 113 12.56 34.85 -2.14
C HIS A 113 13.00 33.69 -1.24
N TRP A 114 12.06 32.93 -0.66
CA TRP A 114 12.39 31.75 0.16
C TRP A 114 13.19 30.71 -0.66
N PHE A 115 12.74 30.39 -1.88
CA PHE A 115 13.46 29.45 -2.75
C PHE A 115 14.83 29.99 -3.19
N ARG A 116 14.93 31.26 -3.60
CA ARG A 116 16.22 31.90 -3.94
C ARG A 116 17.23 31.82 -2.78
N ARG A 117 16.79 32.12 -1.56
CA ARG A 117 17.60 32.02 -0.34
C ARG A 117 18.03 30.58 -0.05
N PHE A 118 17.12 29.61 -0.16
CA PHE A 118 17.46 28.20 0.06
C PHE A 118 18.49 27.67 -0.96
N PHE A 119 18.33 27.99 -2.24
CA PHE A 119 19.26 27.57 -3.29
C PHE A 119 20.52 28.44 -3.38
N GLN A 120 20.65 29.49 -2.56
CA GLN A 120 21.75 30.47 -2.59
C GLN A 120 21.98 31.05 -3.99
N SER A 121 20.87 31.36 -4.69
CA SER A 121 20.86 31.79 -6.09
C SER A 121 20.31 33.21 -6.22
N ASN A 122 20.94 33.99 -7.12
CA ASN A 122 20.48 35.32 -7.55
C ASN A 122 19.53 35.24 -8.77
N ASP A 123 19.29 34.06 -9.32
CA ASP A 123 18.42 33.84 -10.47
C ASP A 123 16.95 34.05 -10.09
N GLN A 124 16.08 34.28 -11.08
CA GLN A 124 14.65 34.29 -10.84
C GLN A 124 14.15 32.84 -10.62
N ILE A 125 13.81 32.51 -9.37
CA ILE A 125 13.27 31.21 -8.97
C ILE A 125 11.88 31.42 -8.39
N ASP A 126 10.87 30.82 -9.02
CA ASP A 126 9.46 30.94 -8.65
C ASP A 126 8.83 29.59 -8.34
N LEU A 127 7.78 29.61 -7.52
CA LEU A 127 6.86 28.49 -7.35
C LEU A 127 5.62 28.72 -8.21
N VAL A 128 5.20 27.71 -8.95
CA VAL A 128 3.93 27.70 -9.67
C VAL A 128 3.03 26.55 -9.22
N ILE A 129 1.72 26.78 -9.21
CA ILE A 129 0.67 25.76 -9.02
C ILE A 129 -0.14 25.58 -10.30
N PHE A 130 -0.51 24.34 -10.63
CA PHE A 130 -1.40 24.05 -11.74
C PHE A 130 -2.87 24.26 -11.36
N ASP A 131 -3.63 24.91 -12.23
CA ASP A 131 -5.10 25.01 -12.13
C ASP A 131 -5.76 24.18 -13.24
N GLU A 132 -6.27 23.02 -12.85
CA GLU A 132 -7.04 22.09 -13.69
C GLU A 132 -8.31 22.68 -14.33
N LYS A 133 -8.79 23.85 -13.87
CA LYS A 133 -9.93 24.55 -14.47
C LYS A 133 -9.54 25.48 -15.61
N GLN A 134 -8.30 25.96 -15.62
CA GLN A 134 -7.81 26.95 -16.58
C GLN A 134 -6.81 26.36 -17.58
N PHE A 135 -6.05 25.34 -17.20
CA PHE A 135 -4.89 24.87 -17.96
C PHE A 135 -5.06 23.45 -18.47
N GLN A 136 -4.51 23.19 -19.66
CA GLN A 136 -4.41 21.84 -20.21
C GLN A 136 -3.22 21.10 -19.60
N THR A 137 -3.44 19.83 -19.27
CA THR A 137 -2.38 18.89 -18.86
C THR A 137 -1.50 18.47 -20.03
N ARG A 138 -0.28 18.01 -19.74
CA ARG A 138 0.55 17.33 -20.73
C ARG A 138 0.03 15.91 -20.94
N SER A 139 0.07 15.39 -22.16
CA SER A 139 -0.30 13.99 -22.42
C SER A 139 0.77 13.04 -21.85
N SER A 140 0.38 11.86 -21.36
CA SER A 140 1.33 10.76 -21.08
C SER A 140 1.67 9.92 -22.32
N LYS A 141 0.93 10.10 -23.42
CA LYS A 141 1.09 9.39 -24.69
C LYS A 141 2.29 9.90 -25.47
N ASN A 142 2.87 9.01 -26.28
CA ASN A 142 3.95 9.32 -27.24
C ASN A 142 5.15 10.06 -26.65
N LYS A 143 5.51 9.78 -25.39
CA LYS A 143 6.83 10.21 -24.88
C LYS A 143 7.93 9.51 -25.69
N PRO A 144 9.11 10.14 -25.86
CA PRO A 144 10.19 9.56 -26.68
C PRO A 144 10.61 8.14 -26.29
N ASP A 145 10.52 7.79 -25.00
CA ASP A 145 10.85 6.46 -24.50
C ASP A 145 9.67 5.46 -24.50
N PHE A 146 8.46 5.94 -24.80
CA PHE A 146 7.19 5.22 -24.61
C PHE A 146 6.18 5.51 -25.74
N PRO A 147 6.48 5.17 -27.00
CA PRO A 147 5.52 5.30 -28.08
C PRO A 147 4.31 4.38 -27.86
N ASN A 148 3.09 4.93 -28.02
CA ASN A 148 1.81 4.19 -28.06
C ASN A 148 1.42 3.32 -26.84
N VAL A 149 2.05 3.45 -25.67
CA VAL A 149 1.68 2.66 -24.47
C VAL A 149 0.66 3.33 -23.53
N ALA A 150 0.45 4.65 -23.66
CA ALA A 150 -0.54 5.39 -22.90
C ALA A 150 -1.68 5.87 -23.80
N GLU A 151 -2.92 5.68 -23.36
CA GLU A 151 -4.12 6.25 -23.98
C GLU A 151 -4.27 7.77 -23.77
N ASP A 152 -5.17 8.41 -24.53
CA ASP A 152 -5.35 9.87 -24.54
C ASP A 152 -5.88 10.45 -23.21
N HIS A 153 -6.53 9.62 -22.39
CA HIS A 153 -7.02 10.01 -21.06
C HIS A 153 -5.91 10.03 -19.99
N HIS A 154 -4.77 9.37 -20.24
CA HIS A 154 -3.60 9.40 -19.35
C HIS A 154 -2.84 10.73 -19.49
N VAL A 155 -2.74 11.44 -18.37
CA VAL A 155 -2.20 12.81 -18.33
C VAL A 155 -1.15 12.98 -17.24
N ALA A 156 -0.29 13.97 -17.46
CA ALA A 156 0.69 14.43 -16.50
C ALA A 156 0.54 15.94 -16.27
N VAL A 157 0.58 16.35 -15.01
CA VAL A 157 0.76 17.76 -14.62
C VAL A 157 2.26 18.03 -14.64
N TYR A 158 2.88 18.30 -13.49
CA TYR A 158 4.33 18.46 -13.36
C TYR A 158 5.06 17.14 -13.02
N HIS A 159 4.40 15.99 -13.18
CA HIS A 159 5.03 14.67 -13.23
C HIS A 159 6.05 14.59 -14.37
N ASP A 160 6.84 13.51 -14.42
CA ASP A 160 7.74 13.28 -15.56
C ASP A 160 6.97 12.71 -16.76
N VAL A 161 6.26 11.60 -16.54
CA VAL A 161 5.57 10.83 -17.60
C VAL A 161 4.12 10.52 -17.22
N CYS A 162 3.89 9.92 -16.04
CA CYS A 162 2.59 9.42 -15.58
C CYS A 162 2.31 9.84 -14.13
N PRO A 163 1.03 9.80 -13.69
CA PRO A 163 0.60 10.37 -12.42
C PRO A 163 0.77 9.44 -11.20
N ILE A 164 0.93 8.13 -11.39
CA ILE A 164 1.09 7.16 -10.29
C ILE A 164 2.30 6.26 -10.59
N HIS A 165 3.26 6.20 -9.66
CA HIS A 165 4.40 5.28 -9.71
C HIS A 165 4.30 4.25 -8.58
N LEU A 166 4.38 2.95 -8.92
CA LEU A 166 4.37 1.85 -7.97
C LEU A 166 5.73 1.14 -7.93
N CYS A 167 6.19 0.77 -6.73
CA CYS A 167 7.35 -0.10 -6.50
C CYS A 167 7.05 -1.15 -5.42
N SER A 168 7.66 -2.33 -5.52
CA SER A 168 7.62 -3.36 -4.47
C SER A 168 8.84 -3.26 -3.52
N LEU A 169 8.65 -3.65 -2.25
CA LEU A 169 9.74 -3.76 -1.28
C LEU A 169 10.71 -4.90 -1.65
N GLU A 170 10.21 -5.94 -2.30
CA GLU A 170 10.97 -7.08 -2.81
C GLU A 170 11.96 -6.64 -3.89
N SER A 171 11.54 -5.77 -4.81
CA SER A 171 12.42 -5.13 -5.82
C SER A 171 13.57 -4.34 -5.19
N VAL A 172 13.30 -3.48 -4.19
CA VAL A 172 14.40 -2.70 -3.57
C VAL A 172 15.31 -3.59 -2.73
N THR A 173 14.76 -4.63 -2.10
CA THR A 173 15.53 -5.61 -1.31
C THR A 173 16.48 -6.39 -2.23
N ASN A 174 16.01 -6.86 -3.39
CA ASN A 174 16.86 -7.55 -4.38
C ASN A 174 17.91 -6.63 -5.02
N LEU A 175 17.60 -5.35 -5.26
CA LEU A 175 18.60 -4.38 -5.69
C LEU A 175 19.66 -4.18 -4.60
N ASN A 176 19.23 -4.05 -3.34
CA ASN A 176 20.12 -3.85 -2.20
C ASN A 176 21.09 -5.02 -1.96
N THR A 177 20.81 -6.26 -2.40
CA THR A 177 21.81 -7.34 -2.33
C THR A 177 23.01 -7.12 -3.26
N ARG A 178 22.87 -6.24 -4.27
CA ARG A 178 23.87 -5.94 -5.30
C ARG A 178 24.64 -4.63 -5.05
N LEU A 179 24.29 -3.90 -3.99
CA LEU A 179 24.85 -2.58 -3.65
C LEU A 179 25.73 -2.66 -2.40
N GLU A 180 26.84 -1.92 -2.39
CA GLU A 180 27.65 -1.70 -1.18
C GLU A 180 26.89 -0.80 -0.19
N LYS A 181 26.67 0.47 -0.56
CA LYS A 181 25.78 1.39 0.16
C LYS A 181 24.31 1.05 -0.17
N LYS A 182 23.56 0.57 0.83
CA LYS A 182 22.13 0.28 0.68
C LYS A 182 21.34 1.57 0.47
N ILE A 183 20.27 1.50 -0.30
CA ILE A 183 19.34 2.61 -0.55
C ILE A 183 17.95 2.33 -0.01
N LYS A 184 17.16 3.40 0.20
CA LYS A 184 15.76 3.33 0.58
C LYS A 184 14.89 3.35 -0.67
N ILE A 185 13.68 2.77 -0.61
CA ILE A 185 12.76 2.76 -1.75
C ILE A 185 12.33 4.19 -2.19
N TYR A 186 12.38 5.15 -1.26
CA TYR A 186 12.08 6.56 -1.50
C TYR A 186 13.02 7.23 -2.51
N ASN A 187 14.25 6.71 -2.73
CA ASN A 187 15.12 7.12 -3.84
C ASN A 187 14.43 6.98 -5.21
N PHE A 188 13.48 6.04 -5.35
CA PHE A 188 12.71 5.85 -6.57
C PHE A 188 11.49 6.77 -6.69
N ARG A 189 11.11 7.44 -5.60
CA ARG A 189 9.96 8.34 -5.46
C ARG A 189 8.58 7.72 -5.83
N PRO A 190 8.28 6.47 -5.42
CA PRO A 190 6.99 5.85 -5.68
C PRO A 190 5.87 6.55 -4.91
N ASN A 191 4.68 6.53 -5.49
CA ASN A 191 3.42 6.92 -4.86
C ASN A 191 2.81 5.78 -4.05
N ILE A 192 2.94 4.54 -4.55
CA ILE A 192 2.40 3.34 -3.92
C ILE A 192 3.57 2.37 -3.68
N ILE A 193 3.79 2.01 -2.42
CA ILE A 193 4.75 0.96 -2.04
C ILE A 193 3.96 -0.26 -1.62
N VAL A 194 4.30 -1.40 -2.23
CA VAL A 194 3.65 -2.68 -1.93
C VAL A 194 4.63 -3.72 -1.40
N THR A 195 4.08 -4.73 -0.74
CA THR A 195 4.79 -5.92 -0.25
C THR A 195 3.90 -7.16 -0.44
N ASN A 196 4.42 -8.34 -0.12
CA ASN A 196 3.82 -9.65 -0.43
C ASN A 196 3.45 -9.73 -1.92
N GLY A 197 4.34 -9.22 -2.78
CA GLY A 197 4.15 -9.04 -4.22
C GLY A 197 4.50 -10.26 -5.09
N SER A 198 4.85 -11.39 -4.46
CA SER A 198 5.63 -12.52 -5.00
C SER A 198 7.11 -12.15 -5.20
N GLU A 199 7.74 -12.55 -6.30
CA GLU A 199 9.17 -12.39 -6.53
C GLU A 199 9.57 -10.94 -6.82
N PRO A 200 10.83 -10.53 -6.55
CA PRO A 200 11.34 -9.21 -6.94
C PRO A 200 11.08 -8.89 -8.41
N TYR A 201 10.66 -7.64 -8.68
CA TYR A 201 10.27 -7.11 -9.99
C TYR A 201 9.02 -7.73 -10.63
N SER A 202 8.23 -8.51 -9.91
CA SER A 202 6.97 -9.06 -10.42
C SER A 202 5.96 -7.97 -10.83
N GLU A 203 6.11 -6.74 -10.30
CA GLU A 203 5.32 -5.59 -10.78
C GLU A 203 5.50 -5.30 -12.29
N ASP A 204 6.63 -5.66 -12.92
CA ASP A 204 6.85 -5.51 -14.37
C ASP A 204 5.75 -6.19 -15.21
N CYS A 205 5.18 -7.27 -14.69
CA CYS A 205 4.23 -8.15 -15.36
C CYS A 205 2.76 -7.82 -15.07
N TRP A 206 2.47 -6.97 -14.08
CA TRP A 206 1.10 -6.59 -13.77
C TRP A 206 0.51 -5.71 -14.88
N ARG A 207 -0.78 -5.87 -15.16
CA ARG A 207 -1.50 -5.16 -16.23
C ARG A 207 -2.72 -4.45 -15.68
N ASP A 208 -3.47 -5.15 -14.85
CA ASP A 208 -4.51 -4.61 -14.00
C ASP A 208 -4.05 -4.79 -12.54
N VAL A 209 -4.22 -3.77 -11.72
CA VAL A 209 -3.78 -3.69 -10.32
C VAL A 209 -4.94 -3.17 -9.49
N ASP A 210 -5.63 -4.08 -8.82
CA ASP A 210 -6.78 -3.78 -7.98
C ASP A 210 -6.32 -3.53 -6.53
N ILE A 211 -6.75 -2.40 -5.94
CA ILE A 211 -6.44 -2.00 -4.56
C ILE A 211 -7.75 -1.61 -3.88
N GLY A 212 -8.33 -2.55 -3.12
CA GLY A 212 -9.67 -2.38 -2.57
C GLY A 212 -10.71 -2.39 -3.69
N GLN A 213 -11.40 -1.27 -3.89
CA GLN A 213 -12.32 -1.07 -5.03
C GLN A 213 -11.58 -0.52 -6.26
N VAL A 214 -10.44 0.14 -6.04
CA VAL A 214 -9.77 0.96 -7.06
C VAL A 214 -9.04 0.12 -8.09
N LYS A 215 -9.34 0.36 -9.36
CA LYS A 215 -8.75 -0.34 -10.50
C LYS A 215 -7.72 0.53 -11.20
N LEU A 216 -6.46 0.15 -11.07
CA LEU A 216 -5.33 0.81 -11.73
C LEU A 216 -4.86 -0.02 -12.92
N LYS A 217 -4.62 0.62 -14.06
CA LYS A 217 -4.03 -0.03 -15.23
C LYS A 217 -2.58 0.34 -15.43
N TRP A 218 -1.81 -0.64 -15.89
CA TRP A 218 -0.43 -0.46 -16.33
C TRP A 218 -0.37 0.46 -17.54
N ILE A 219 0.51 1.46 -17.47
CA ILE A 219 0.83 2.35 -18.60
C ILE A 219 2.20 2.01 -19.19
N SER A 220 3.22 1.88 -18.34
CA SER A 220 4.61 1.74 -18.79
C SER A 220 5.52 1.28 -17.63
N PRO A 221 6.71 0.71 -17.91
CA PRO A 221 7.71 0.53 -16.85
C PRO A 221 8.33 1.88 -16.48
N SER A 222 8.78 2.04 -15.23
CA SER A 222 9.44 3.28 -14.80
C SER A 222 10.93 3.27 -15.17
N LEU A 223 11.29 4.07 -16.18
CA LEU A 223 12.67 4.26 -16.65
C LEU A 223 13.47 5.13 -15.70
N ARG A 224 14.61 4.64 -15.23
CA ARG A 224 15.41 5.29 -14.20
C ARG A 224 16.53 6.15 -14.80
N CYS A 225 16.41 7.45 -14.57
CA CYS A 225 17.48 8.43 -14.75
C CYS A 225 18.44 8.43 -13.54
N LEU A 226 19.32 9.43 -13.45
CA LEU A 226 20.22 9.62 -12.29
C LEU A 226 19.54 10.09 -11.01
N LEU A 227 18.23 10.39 -10.99
CA LEU A 227 17.56 10.88 -9.78
C LEU A 227 17.71 9.95 -8.55
N PRO A 228 17.59 8.61 -8.66
CA PRO A 228 17.73 7.72 -7.51
C PRO A 228 19.11 7.72 -6.86
N THR A 229 20.13 8.31 -7.49
CA THR A 229 21.45 8.49 -6.88
C THR A 229 21.48 9.65 -5.88
N VAL A 230 20.39 10.43 -5.76
CA VAL A 230 20.22 11.46 -4.72
C VAL A 230 19.72 10.81 -3.45
N ASP A 231 20.54 10.86 -2.42
CA ASP A 231 20.20 10.51 -1.05
C ASP A 231 19.15 11.50 -0.53
N GLN A 232 17.95 11.02 -0.19
CA GLN A 232 16.80 11.89 0.10
C GLN A 232 16.87 12.57 1.49
N GLU A 233 17.80 12.14 2.36
CA GLU A 233 17.99 12.70 3.71
C GLU A 233 19.11 13.75 3.74
N THR A 234 20.16 13.55 2.95
CA THR A 234 21.30 14.49 2.87
C THR A 234 21.24 15.43 1.66
N GLY A 235 20.43 15.13 0.65
CA GLY A 235 20.41 15.89 -0.60
C GLY A 235 21.71 15.77 -1.39
N ILE A 236 22.52 14.72 -1.16
CA ILE A 236 23.81 14.50 -1.82
C ILE A 236 23.63 13.44 -2.91
N LYS A 237 24.26 13.65 -4.08
CA LYS A 237 24.39 12.62 -5.12
C LYS A 237 25.51 11.66 -4.75
N ASP A 238 25.24 10.36 -4.85
CA ASP A 238 26.26 9.32 -4.83
C ASP A 238 27.30 9.55 -5.94
N SER A 239 28.58 9.65 -5.57
CA SER A 239 29.70 9.92 -6.49
C SER A 239 29.96 8.76 -7.44
N ASN A 240 29.62 7.54 -7.02
CA ASN A 240 29.73 6.35 -7.86
C ASN A 240 28.52 6.19 -8.79
N GLN A 241 27.51 7.06 -8.72
CA GLN A 241 26.26 6.98 -9.47
C GLN A 241 25.43 5.71 -9.15
N GLU A 242 25.53 5.20 -7.92
CA GLU A 242 24.63 4.14 -7.46
C GLU A 242 23.27 4.71 -7.01
N PRO A 243 22.15 4.01 -7.26
CA PRO A 243 22.02 2.66 -7.82
C PRO A 243 21.98 2.61 -9.36
N TRP A 244 22.20 3.73 -10.05
CA TRP A 244 21.95 3.82 -11.50
C TRP A 244 22.88 2.93 -12.31
N LYS A 245 24.17 2.82 -11.93
CA LYS A 245 25.10 1.87 -12.55
C LYS A 245 24.68 0.42 -12.30
N THR A 246 24.40 0.04 -11.05
CA THR A 246 23.96 -1.33 -10.73
C THR A 246 22.67 -1.70 -11.45
N LEU A 247 21.67 -0.83 -11.50
CA LEU A 247 20.44 -1.09 -12.28
C LEU A 247 20.75 -1.28 -13.77
N ARG A 248 21.70 -0.55 -14.35
CA ARG A 248 22.10 -0.74 -15.75
C ARG A 248 22.86 -2.04 -16.02
N SER A 249 23.35 -2.77 -15.03
CA SER A 249 24.02 -4.07 -15.26
C SER A 249 23.05 -5.24 -15.47
N TYR A 250 21.82 -5.17 -14.91
CA TYR A 250 20.87 -6.30 -14.96
C TYR A 250 19.38 -5.93 -15.22
N ARG A 251 19.03 -4.63 -15.30
CA ARG A 251 17.64 -4.15 -15.53
C ARG A 251 17.49 -3.32 -16.81
N LEU A 252 18.39 -3.46 -17.78
CA LEU A 252 18.21 -2.92 -19.13
C LEU A 252 17.30 -3.82 -19.97
N LYS A 253 16.53 -3.21 -20.88
CA LYS A 253 15.95 -3.90 -22.05
C LYS A 253 16.33 -3.11 -23.30
N PRO A 254 17.56 -3.25 -23.84
CA PRO A 254 18.09 -2.37 -24.89
C PRO A 254 17.21 -2.31 -26.14
N ASN A 255 16.64 -3.45 -26.54
CA ASN A 255 15.77 -3.57 -27.71
C ASN A 255 14.39 -2.90 -27.54
N GLN A 256 14.05 -2.39 -26.34
CA GLN A 256 12.76 -1.75 -26.04
C GLN A 256 12.93 -0.31 -25.53
N TYR A 257 13.89 -0.07 -24.62
CA TYR A 257 14.05 1.20 -23.90
C TYR A 257 15.49 1.73 -23.92
N GLY A 258 16.35 1.19 -24.80
CA GLY A 258 17.74 1.60 -24.95
C GLY A 258 18.55 1.46 -23.66
N ILE A 259 19.30 2.51 -23.30
CA ILE A 259 20.25 2.48 -22.18
C ILE A 259 19.64 2.80 -20.80
N LYS A 260 18.30 2.91 -20.70
CA LYS A 260 17.58 3.24 -19.46
C LYS A 260 17.14 1.95 -18.75
N ALA A 261 17.45 1.87 -17.45
CA ALA A 261 17.12 0.70 -16.63
C ALA A 261 15.72 0.80 -16.01
N LEU A 262 15.09 -0.33 -15.71
CA LEU A 262 13.71 -0.42 -15.21
C LEU A 262 13.66 -0.60 -13.69
N PHE A 263 12.85 0.20 -12.99
CA PHE A 263 12.53 -0.05 -11.57
C PHE A 263 11.14 0.49 -11.17
N GLY A 264 10.19 -0.42 -10.91
CA GLY A 264 8.77 -0.10 -10.69
C GLY A 264 8.00 0.19 -11.99
N ILE A 265 6.69 0.41 -11.85
CA ILE A 265 5.76 0.62 -12.97
C ILE A 265 4.97 1.93 -12.82
N TYR A 266 4.59 2.52 -13.94
CA TYR A 266 3.63 3.61 -13.99
C TYR A 266 2.22 3.08 -14.21
N LEU A 267 1.29 3.60 -13.42
CA LEU A 267 -0.12 3.24 -13.43
C LEU A 267 -1.01 4.45 -13.79
N GLY A 268 -2.18 4.16 -14.32
CA GLY A 268 -3.27 5.08 -14.61
C GLY A 268 -4.58 4.61 -14.00
N GLN A 269 -5.48 5.56 -13.75
CA GLN A 269 -6.86 5.29 -13.35
C GLN A 269 -7.70 4.96 -14.58
N PHE A 270 -8.47 3.87 -14.53
CA PHE A 270 -9.32 3.43 -15.64
C PHE A 270 -10.80 3.86 -15.50
N ASP A 271 -11.26 4.10 -14.27
CA ASP A 271 -12.63 4.46 -13.89
C ASP A 271 -12.59 5.20 -12.54
N GLY A 272 -13.58 6.06 -12.26
CA GLY A 272 -13.99 6.56 -10.93
C GLY A 272 -12.95 7.17 -9.98
N SER A 273 -13.23 8.34 -9.39
CA SER A 273 -12.40 8.84 -8.26
C SER A 273 -12.73 8.05 -6.98
N GLU A 274 -11.81 7.20 -6.54
CA GLU A 274 -11.98 6.28 -5.41
C GLU A 274 -10.79 6.33 -4.44
N ILE A 275 -11.01 5.94 -3.17
CA ILE A 275 -10.01 6.04 -2.10
C ILE A 275 -9.25 4.71 -1.96
N ILE A 276 -7.91 4.78 -1.92
CA ILE A 276 -7.03 3.69 -1.48
C ILE A 276 -6.50 3.97 -0.07
N SER A 277 -6.37 2.93 0.75
CA SER A 277 -5.73 2.99 2.08
C SER A 277 -4.43 2.19 2.09
N GLY A 278 -3.42 2.69 2.80
CA GLY A 278 -2.14 2.01 3.07
C GLY A 278 -2.00 1.64 4.55
N THR A 279 -1.38 0.50 4.84
CA THR A 279 -1.19 0.05 6.23
C THR A 279 0.00 0.77 6.88
N VAL A 280 -0.21 1.96 7.43
CA VAL A 280 0.85 2.70 8.15
C VAL A 280 1.14 2.05 9.51
N HIS A 281 2.11 1.15 9.53
CA HIS A 281 2.83 0.80 10.75
C HIS A 281 3.84 1.91 11.05
N GLN A 282 3.46 2.84 11.94
CA GLN A 282 4.32 3.92 12.40
C GLN A 282 5.49 3.34 13.22
N ALA A 283 6.68 3.28 12.63
CA ALA A 283 7.92 2.91 13.30
C ALA A 283 8.64 4.18 13.75
N GLU A 284 8.29 4.66 14.95
CA GLU A 284 9.12 5.61 15.72
C GLU A 284 9.94 4.83 16.76
N GLU A 285 11.17 5.28 17.02
CA GLU A 285 12.06 4.65 17.99
C GLU A 285 11.53 4.81 19.42
N PHE A 286 11.09 3.72 20.03
CA PHE A 286 10.88 3.63 21.48
C PHE A 286 11.92 2.71 22.12
N ILE A 287 13.07 3.28 22.50
CA ILE A 287 13.88 2.76 23.61
C ILE A 287 13.53 3.57 24.86
N ALA A 288 12.45 3.18 25.54
CA ALA A 288 12.22 3.44 26.97
C ALA A 288 11.09 2.56 27.53
N ASN A 289 11.46 1.41 28.08
CA ASN A 289 10.75 0.64 29.13
C ASN A 289 9.30 0.17 28.87
N GLY A 290 9.19 -1.12 28.48
CA GLY A 290 7.90 -1.85 28.49
C GLY A 290 8.01 -3.39 28.35
N LEU A 291 9.20 -3.96 28.48
CA LEU A 291 9.44 -5.40 28.41
C LEU A 291 9.46 -6.00 29.82
N ILE A 292 8.41 -6.68 30.23
CA ILE A 292 8.44 -7.54 31.43
C ILE A 292 8.90 -8.93 30.99
N THR A 293 10.15 -9.25 31.32
CA THR A 293 10.71 -10.60 31.20
C THR A 293 10.69 -11.25 32.58
N ILE A 294 10.10 -12.43 32.72
CA ILE A 294 10.16 -13.24 33.95
C ILE A 294 10.73 -14.61 33.57
N GLY A 295 12.06 -14.74 33.70
CA GLY A 295 12.77 -15.96 33.33
C GLY A 295 12.63 -16.29 31.84
N SER A 296 12.22 -17.52 31.54
CA SER A 296 12.04 -18.03 30.16
C SER A 296 10.69 -17.69 29.52
N LEU A 297 9.92 -16.74 30.10
CA LEU A 297 8.64 -16.27 29.55
C LEU A 297 8.59 -14.73 29.47
N GLN A 298 7.96 -14.24 28.39
CA GLN A 298 7.65 -12.83 28.14
C GLN A 298 6.17 -12.67 27.83
N CYS A 299 5.54 -11.62 28.36
CA CYS A 299 4.13 -11.29 28.11
C CYS A 299 3.96 -9.79 27.84
N ARG A 300 2.94 -9.43 27.06
CA ARG A 300 2.64 -8.05 26.67
C ARG A 300 1.25 -7.65 27.18
N VAL A 301 1.14 -6.53 27.87
CA VAL A 301 -0.12 -6.04 28.48
C VAL A 301 -0.90 -5.16 27.48
N LYS A 302 -2.23 -5.24 27.50
CA LYS A 302 -3.16 -4.43 26.70
C LYS A 302 -4.09 -3.66 27.66
N ALA A 303 -4.28 -2.35 27.45
CA ALA A 303 -5.18 -1.52 28.27
C ALA A 303 -6.64 -1.53 27.73
N LEU A 304 -7.62 -1.35 28.60
CA LEU A 304 -9.06 -1.45 28.30
C LEU A 304 -9.92 -0.50 29.16
N LYS A 305 -11.07 -0.07 28.59
CA LYS A 305 -12.33 0.39 29.26
C LYS A 305 -12.31 1.81 29.91
N PRO A 306 -13.47 2.41 30.29
CA PRO A 306 -14.85 1.88 30.47
C PRO A 306 -15.95 2.62 29.63
N THR A 307 -17.25 2.30 29.62
CA THR A 307 -18.25 1.73 30.59
C THR A 307 -19.26 0.75 29.88
N ILE A 308 -20.52 0.44 30.27
CA ILE A 308 -21.26 -0.23 31.42
C ILE A 308 -22.70 -0.52 30.87
N PRO A 309 -23.54 -1.52 31.27
CA PRO A 309 -23.42 -2.63 32.25
C PRO A 309 -23.66 -4.06 31.68
N LEU A 310 -23.56 -5.08 32.55
CA LEU A 310 -23.79 -6.51 32.29
C LEU A 310 -25.26 -6.97 32.32
N GLN A 311 -25.57 -8.09 31.64
CA GLN A 311 -26.18 -9.36 32.15
C GLN A 311 -26.52 -10.27 30.94
N LYS A 312 -26.37 -11.61 30.94
CA LYS A 312 -26.50 -12.62 32.01
C LYS A 312 -25.44 -13.73 31.93
N GLU A 313 -25.09 -14.31 33.08
CA GLU A 313 -24.44 -15.63 33.15
C GLU A 313 -25.44 -16.76 32.84
N ASN A 314 -24.94 -17.89 32.33
CA ASN A 314 -25.62 -19.19 32.50
C ASN A 314 -24.58 -20.25 32.92
N LYS A 315 -24.43 -20.44 34.24
CA LYS A 315 -23.54 -21.46 34.84
C LYS A 315 -24.25 -22.83 34.96
N ARG A 316 -23.86 -23.80 34.13
CA ARG A 316 -23.96 -25.27 34.34
C ARG A 316 -22.91 -25.92 33.42
N ASN A 317 -22.05 -26.86 33.81
CA ASN A 317 -21.87 -27.58 35.08
C ASN A 317 -20.36 -27.66 35.42
N LYS A 318 -20.05 -28.14 36.63
CA LYS A 318 -18.69 -28.51 37.06
C LYS A 318 -18.53 -30.03 37.13
N GLU A 319 -17.28 -30.45 36.97
CA GLU A 319 -16.63 -31.69 37.48
C GLU A 319 -16.55 -32.97 36.62
N SER A 320 -15.36 -33.58 36.73
CA SER A 320 -14.82 -34.81 36.11
C SER A 320 -14.44 -34.79 34.61
N GLY A 321 -13.12 -34.91 34.35
CA GLY A 321 -12.49 -35.26 33.05
C GLY A 321 -12.40 -34.12 32.02
N ASN A 322 -11.17 -33.78 31.58
CA ASN A 322 -10.80 -32.86 30.47
C ASN A 322 -11.96 -32.21 29.69
N GLN A 323 -12.68 -31.24 30.30
CA GLN A 323 -13.73 -30.52 29.60
C GLN A 323 -13.12 -29.41 28.75
N LEU A 324 -13.26 -29.55 27.43
CA LEU A 324 -13.03 -28.45 26.50
C LEU A 324 -14.04 -27.33 26.78
N GLY A 325 -13.54 -26.17 27.18
CA GLY A 325 -14.30 -24.94 27.09
C GLY A 325 -14.24 -24.41 25.66
N ILE A 326 -15.40 -24.19 25.05
CA ILE A 326 -15.54 -23.37 23.84
C ILE A 326 -16.28 -22.11 24.26
N LEU A 327 -15.65 -20.96 24.09
CA LEU A 327 -16.27 -19.67 24.38
C LEU A 327 -16.70 -19.05 23.05
N ILE A 328 -17.98 -18.69 22.96
CA ILE A 328 -18.59 -18.13 21.75
C ILE A 328 -18.98 -16.69 22.04
N GLU A 329 -18.37 -15.73 21.34
CA GLU A 329 -18.74 -14.31 21.39
C GLU A 329 -19.42 -13.92 20.07
N GLU A 330 -20.55 -13.23 20.16
CA GLU A 330 -21.32 -12.76 18.99
C GLU A 330 -21.32 -11.23 18.95
N ASP A 331 -20.81 -10.67 17.85
CA ASP A 331 -20.97 -9.26 17.53
C ASP A 331 -22.34 -9.04 16.87
N GLN A 332 -23.26 -8.44 17.62
CA GLN A 332 -24.64 -8.15 17.22
C GLN A 332 -24.74 -7.13 16.05
N VAL A 333 -23.66 -6.41 15.71
CA VAL A 333 -23.64 -5.42 14.61
C VAL A 333 -23.07 -6.01 13.32
N THR A 334 -22.10 -6.93 13.42
CA THR A 334 -21.45 -7.54 12.24
C THR A 334 -21.86 -9.00 11.99
N HIS A 335 -22.68 -9.58 12.87
CA HIS A 335 -23.05 -11.01 12.89
C HIS A 335 -21.85 -11.97 12.88
N LYS A 336 -20.69 -11.49 13.34
CA LYS A 336 -19.49 -12.32 13.50
C LYS A 336 -19.58 -13.13 14.77
N VAL A 337 -19.31 -14.42 14.63
CA VAL A 337 -19.28 -15.37 15.74
C VAL A 337 -17.83 -15.81 15.93
N LEU A 338 -17.20 -15.31 16.99
CA LEU A 338 -15.85 -15.68 17.40
C LEU A 338 -15.92 -16.94 18.27
N VAL A 339 -15.09 -17.93 17.94
CA VAL A 339 -15.06 -19.22 18.64
C VAL A 339 -13.66 -19.46 19.19
N HIS A 340 -13.51 -19.35 20.51
CA HIS A 340 -12.25 -19.52 21.23
C HIS A 340 -12.16 -20.93 21.84
N ASP A 341 -11.06 -21.65 21.57
CA ASP A 341 -10.67 -22.85 22.32
C ASP A 341 -9.82 -22.43 23.52
N VAL A 342 -10.33 -22.63 24.74
CA VAL A 342 -9.61 -22.31 25.99
C VAL A 342 -8.89 -23.52 26.60
N SER A 343 -8.74 -24.63 25.88
CA SER A 343 -8.00 -25.81 26.35
C SER A 343 -6.48 -25.67 26.19
N THR A 344 -5.74 -25.83 27.29
CA THR A 344 -4.28 -25.71 27.33
C THR A 344 -3.59 -27.08 27.26
N ASN A 345 -2.64 -27.22 26.33
CA ASN A 345 -1.89 -28.43 25.96
C ASN A 345 -2.74 -29.58 25.36
N ILE A 346 -2.33 -30.04 24.19
CA ILE A 346 -3.05 -31.00 23.34
C ILE A 346 -2.01 -31.95 22.74
N ALA A 347 -2.25 -33.26 22.79
CA ALA A 347 -1.41 -34.24 22.12
C ALA A 347 -1.75 -34.33 20.62
N GLU A 348 -0.77 -34.72 19.80
CA GLU A 348 -0.85 -34.66 18.33
C GLU A 348 -1.99 -35.52 17.73
N ASN A 349 -2.35 -36.64 18.37
CA ASN A 349 -3.49 -37.46 17.96
C ASN A 349 -4.85 -36.82 18.30
N ASP A 350 -4.97 -36.13 19.44
CA ASP A 350 -6.20 -35.42 19.84
C ASP A 350 -6.50 -34.25 18.89
N LEU A 351 -5.48 -33.70 18.22
CA LEU A 351 -5.63 -32.58 17.29
C LEU A 351 -6.53 -32.92 16.10
N LYS A 352 -6.48 -34.16 15.59
CA LYS A 352 -7.33 -34.60 14.47
C LYS A 352 -8.79 -34.69 14.88
N GLU A 353 -9.08 -35.26 16.07
CA GLU A 353 -10.44 -35.27 16.62
C GLU A 353 -10.94 -33.85 16.90
N LYS A 354 -10.09 -32.96 17.42
CA LYS A 354 -10.46 -31.55 17.65
C LYS A 354 -10.79 -30.79 16.36
N ILE A 355 -10.04 -30.98 15.27
CA ILE A 355 -10.38 -30.37 13.97
C ILE A 355 -11.76 -30.85 13.49
N VAL A 356 -12.06 -32.15 13.65
CA VAL A 356 -13.38 -32.73 13.32
C VAL A 356 -14.48 -32.15 14.23
N GLN A 357 -14.24 -32.03 15.54
CA GLN A 357 -15.19 -31.45 16.49
C GLN A 357 -15.45 -29.95 16.21
N VAL A 358 -14.41 -29.18 15.89
CA VAL A 358 -14.50 -27.76 15.50
C VAL A 358 -15.33 -27.59 14.23
N TYR A 359 -15.12 -28.45 13.22
CA TYR A 359 -15.94 -28.49 12.01
C TYR A 359 -17.42 -28.83 12.31
N HIS A 360 -17.68 -29.79 13.21
CA HIS A 360 -19.04 -30.09 13.68
C HIS A 360 -19.67 -28.93 14.47
N GLY A 361 -18.87 -28.17 15.25
CA GLY A 361 -19.29 -26.94 15.92
C GLY A 361 -19.80 -25.89 14.93
N VAL A 362 -19.02 -25.55 13.90
CA VAL A 362 -19.44 -24.67 12.80
C VAL A 362 -20.73 -25.13 12.14
N LYS A 363 -20.83 -26.44 11.84
CA LYS A 363 -22.01 -27.02 11.21
C LYS A 363 -23.26 -26.90 12.10
N ASN A 364 -23.09 -26.98 13.41
CA ASN A 364 -24.18 -26.81 14.39
C ASN A 364 -24.58 -25.34 14.59
N VAL A 365 -23.62 -24.40 14.62
CA VAL A 365 -23.89 -22.95 14.66
C VAL A 365 -24.67 -22.51 13.42
N LYS A 366 -24.23 -22.89 12.21
CA LYS A 366 -24.96 -22.56 10.97
C LYS A 366 -26.37 -23.18 10.92
N ARG A 367 -26.54 -24.41 11.44
CA ARG A 367 -27.85 -25.06 11.60
C ARG A 367 -28.74 -24.42 12.68
N TRP A 368 -28.16 -23.73 13.65
CA TRP A 368 -28.93 -22.98 14.65
C TRP A 368 -29.45 -21.68 14.05
N TYR A 369 -28.61 -20.90 13.37
CA TYR A 369 -29.05 -19.69 12.64
C TYR A 369 -30.13 -20.02 11.62
N SER A 370 -29.94 -21.03 10.78
CA SER A 370 -30.95 -21.42 9.77
C SER A 370 -32.31 -21.87 10.33
N ARG A 371 -32.42 -22.07 11.65
CA ARG A 371 -33.65 -22.49 12.35
C ARG A 371 -34.29 -21.38 13.17
N ASN A 372 -33.50 -20.44 13.69
CA ASN A 372 -33.98 -19.40 14.60
C ASN A 372 -34.03 -18.01 13.93
N GLU A 373 -33.14 -17.73 12.97
CA GLU A 373 -33.04 -16.47 12.22
C GLU A 373 -33.04 -16.73 10.69
N PRO A 374 -34.14 -17.24 10.12
CA PRO A 374 -34.20 -17.69 8.71
C PRO A 374 -34.10 -16.55 7.68
N SER A 375 -34.12 -15.29 8.12
CA SER A 375 -33.88 -14.10 7.29
C SER A 375 -32.40 -13.87 6.96
N ILE A 376 -31.47 -14.55 7.67
CA ILE A 376 -30.02 -14.40 7.47
C ILE A 376 -29.48 -15.62 6.71
N PRO A 377 -28.98 -15.46 5.46
CA PRO A 377 -28.36 -16.54 4.70
C PRO A 377 -27.13 -17.10 5.42
N THR A 378 -27.04 -18.43 5.56
CA THR A 378 -25.95 -19.07 6.33
C THR A 378 -24.56 -18.92 5.73
N GLU A 379 -24.45 -18.52 4.45
CA GLU A 379 -23.20 -18.07 3.83
C GLU A 379 -22.65 -16.76 4.43
N ASN A 380 -23.52 -15.87 4.93
CA ASN A 380 -23.11 -14.57 5.48
C ASN A 380 -22.63 -14.64 6.95
N VAL A 381 -22.80 -15.79 7.61
CA VAL A 381 -22.25 -16.02 8.96
C VAL A 381 -20.75 -16.38 8.83
N GLN A 382 -19.90 -15.38 9.04
CA GLN A 382 -18.46 -15.54 9.16
C GLN A 382 -18.10 -16.04 10.56
N ILE A 383 -17.36 -17.16 10.62
CA ILE A 383 -16.88 -17.77 11.86
C ILE A 383 -15.36 -17.77 11.82
N ASP A 384 -14.76 -16.96 12.68
CA ASP A 384 -13.31 -16.80 12.79
C ASP A 384 -12.81 -17.59 14.03
N PHE A 385 -11.70 -18.33 13.88
CA PHE A 385 -11.15 -19.20 14.93
C PHE A 385 -9.86 -18.64 15.53
N GLU A 386 -9.79 -18.59 16.85
CA GLU A 386 -8.54 -18.37 17.58
C GLU A 386 -8.03 -19.67 18.17
N LEU A 387 -7.01 -20.26 17.52
CA LEU A 387 -6.28 -21.42 18.04
C LEU A 387 -5.05 -20.97 18.86
N PRO A 388 -4.76 -21.61 20.00
CA PRO A 388 -3.52 -21.42 20.75
C PRO A 388 -2.25 -21.61 19.90
N GLU A 389 -1.18 -20.85 20.19
CA GLU A 389 0.03 -20.82 19.33
C GLU A 389 0.82 -22.14 19.31
N ASN A 390 0.79 -22.93 20.39
CA ASN A 390 1.32 -24.29 20.39
C ASN A 390 0.62 -25.17 19.34
N THR A 391 -0.69 -25.02 19.17
CA THR A 391 -1.48 -25.70 18.12
C THR A 391 -1.09 -25.25 16.72
N LYS A 392 -0.91 -23.93 16.50
CA LYS A 392 -0.43 -23.40 15.20
C LYS A 392 0.99 -23.88 14.86
N THR A 393 1.86 -23.99 15.86
CA THR A 393 3.25 -24.46 15.69
C THR A 393 3.32 -25.95 15.33
N LEU A 394 2.44 -26.79 15.90
CA LEU A 394 2.28 -28.19 15.50
C LEU A 394 1.77 -28.32 14.06
N LEU A 395 0.72 -27.55 13.71
CA LEU A 395 0.21 -27.50 12.34
C LEU A 395 1.31 -27.10 11.32
N GLN A 396 2.18 -26.15 11.67
CA GLN A 396 3.29 -25.71 10.82
C GLN A 396 4.35 -26.80 10.55
N LYS A 397 4.61 -27.71 11.48
CA LYS A 397 5.61 -28.79 11.30
C LYS A 397 5.17 -29.87 10.31
N ASP A 398 3.87 -30.20 10.29
CA ASP A 398 3.33 -31.36 9.57
C ASP A 398 2.67 -31.04 8.22
N PHE A 399 2.80 -29.80 7.73
CA PHE A 399 2.22 -29.34 6.45
C PHE A 399 2.56 -30.25 5.25
N ILE A 400 3.73 -30.90 5.27
CA ILE A 400 4.20 -31.79 4.19
C ILE A 400 3.29 -33.03 4.05
N ASN A 401 2.66 -33.51 5.13
CA ASN A 401 1.75 -34.66 5.10
C ASN A 401 0.26 -34.27 5.04
N ILE A 402 -0.14 -33.13 5.62
CA ILE A 402 -1.54 -32.68 5.58
C ILE A 402 -2.00 -32.39 4.14
N GLY A 403 -1.14 -31.80 3.29
CA GLY A 403 -1.46 -31.55 1.89
C GLY A 403 -1.73 -32.82 1.06
N GLN A 404 -1.01 -33.91 1.35
CA GLN A 404 -1.23 -35.20 0.68
C GLN A 404 -2.50 -35.89 1.17
N LEU A 405 -2.80 -35.81 2.47
CA LEU A 405 -4.04 -36.34 3.05
C LEU A 405 -5.28 -35.59 2.54
N TYR A 406 -5.17 -34.26 2.40
CA TYR A 406 -6.23 -33.42 1.84
C TYR A 406 -6.61 -33.86 0.42
N TRP A 407 -5.60 -34.09 -0.45
CA TRP A 407 -5.85 -34.54 -1.83
C TRP A 407 -6.35 -35.99 -1.94
N SER A 408 -5.93 -36.91 -1.08
CA SER A 408 -6.40 -38.30 -1.13
C SER A 408 -7.85 -38.42 -0.64
N VAL A 409 -8.20 -37.75 0.47
CA VAL A 409 -9.56 -37.75 1.04
C VAL A 409 -10.53 -36.96 0.14
N TYR A 410 -10.11 -35.84 -0.45
CA TYR A 410 -10.94 -35.07 -1.38
C TYR A 410 -11.27 -35.84 -2.67
N ARG A 411 -10.34 -36.64 -3.22
CA ARG A 411 -10.66 -37.54 -4.35
C ARG A 411 -11.63 -38.64 -3.93
N GLN A 412 -11.37 -39.32 -2.82
CA GLN A 412 -12.21 -40.44 -2.38
C GLN A 412 -13.64 -40.00 -2.04
N LEU A 413 -13.83 -38.81 -1.45
CA LEU A 413 -15.16 -38.25 -1.20
C LEU A 413 -15.90 -37.83 -2.47
N ASN A 414 -15.25 -37.18 -3.44
CA ASN A 414 -15.91 -36.83 -4.69
C ASN A 414 -16.33 -38.06 -5.51
N ASP A 415 -15.51 -39.11 -5.49
CA ASP A 415 -15.84 -40.38 -6.15
C ASP A 415 -17.00 -41.11 -5.45
N LEU A 416 -17.10 -41.00 -4.12
CA LEU A 416 -18.25 -41.49 -3.34
C LEU A 416 -19.53 -40.69 -3.64
N ILE A 417 -19.43 -39.35 -3.69
CA ILE A 417 -20.55 -38.44 -3.98
C ILE A 417 -21.07 -38.66 -5.40
N PHE A 418 -20.18 -38.89 -6.38
CA PHE A 418 -20.59 -39.20 -7.76
C PHE A 418 -21.37 -40.51 -7.85
N ARG A 419 -20.90 -41.58 -7.18
CA ARG A 419 -21.60 -42.88 -7.13
C ARG A 419 -22.92 -42.80 -6.35
N TYR A 420 -22.96 -42.05 -5.25
CA TYR A 420 -24.16 -41.85 -4.44
C TYR A 420 -25.24 -41.06 -5.20
N ASN A 421 -24.85 -40.03 -5.96
CA ASN A 421 -25.76 -39.29 -6.84
C ASN A 421 -26.26 -40.13 -8.02
N ALA A 422 -25.45 -41.04 -8.57
CA ALA A 422 -25.91 -42.00 -9.57
C ALA A 422 -26.98 -42.95 -9.00
N GLN A 423 -26.74 -43.51 -7.80
CA GLN A 423 -27.72 -44.38 -7.12
C GLN A 423 -29.00 -43.63 -6.70
N LEU A 424 -28.90 -42.36 -6.32
CA LEU A 424 -30.07 -41.51 -6.03
C LEU A 424 -30.91 -41.24 -7.28
N ASN A 425 -30.29 -41.04 -8.45
CA ASN A 425 -31.05 -40.80 -9.69
C ASN A 425 -31.78 -42.07 -10.17
N ASP A 426 -31.19 -43.26 -10.04
CA ASP A 426 -31.89 -44.52 -10.32
C ASP A 426 -33.07 -44.74 -9.33
N ALA A 427 -32.86 -44.44 -8.04
CA ALA A 427 -33.90 -44.56 -7.01
C ALA A 427 -35.02 -43.50 -7.09
N ILE A 428 -34.87 -42.46 -7.91
CA ILE A 428 -35.89 -41.43 -8.15
C ILE A 428 -36.74 -41.75 -9.39
N GLN A 429 -36.26 -42.59 -10.33
CA GLN A 429 -37.05 -42.98 -11.51
C GLN A 429 -37.95 -44.22 -11.29
N HIS A 430 -37.65 -45.05 -10.29
CA HIS A 430 -38.52 -46.15 -9.86
C HIS A 430 -38.66 -46.15 -8.33
N PRO A 431 -39.78 -45.61 -7.77
CA PRO A 431 -40.02 -45.52 -6.34
C PRO A 431 -40.42 -46.85 -5.68
#